data_AF-A0A958RXC5-F1
#
_entry.id   AF-A0A958RXC5-F1
#
_cell.length_a   1.000
_cell.length_b   1.000
_cell.length_c   1.000
_cell.angle_alpha   90.00
_cell.angle_beta   90.00
_cell.angle_gamma   90.00
#
_symmetry.space_group_name_H-M   'P 1'
#
loop_
_entity.id
_entity.type
_entity.pdbx_description
1 polymer ?
#
loop_
_entity_poly.entity_id
_entity_poly.type
_entity_poly.pdbx_seq_one_letter_code
_entity_poly.pdbx_strand_id
1 'polypeptide(L)'
;MGLMKLKKNKKYDYKPRYYKGDGNPYELKHKFDDYRKTVNPPKGLKGKWNAAVDEYQNSKDESVNKRVFIIAGILILLFLLLFGFDLSIFFPQS
;
A
#
# COMPACT_ATOMS: atom_id res chain seq x y z
N MET A 1 9.41 5.61 19.22
CA MET A 1 9.62 4.27 18.61
C MET A 1 10.79 3.62 19.35
N GLY A 2 10.51 2.88 20.44
CA GLY A 2 11.56 2.34 21.33
C GLY A 2 12.21 1.07 20.77
N LEU A 3 13.47 0.82 21.19
CA LEU A 3 14.33 -0.28 20.73
C LEU A 3 13.85 -1.71 21.07
N MET A 4 12.73 -1.86 21.78
CA MET A 4 12.16 -3.17 22.13
C MET A 4 10.76 -3.29 21.52
N LYS A 5 10.63 -4.03 20.42
CA LYS A 5 9.32 -4.33 19.83
C LYS A 5 8.57 -5.26 20.77
N LEU A 6 7.42 -4.84 21.28
CA LEU A 6 6.54 -5.71 22.06
C LEU A 6 6.22 -6.98 21.24
N LYS A 7 6.30 -8.13 21.92
CA LYS A 7 5.94 -9.41 21.32
C LYS A 7 4.47 -9.37 20.93
N LYS A 8 4.19 -9.71 19.67
CA LYS A 8 2.81 -9.76 19.17
C LYS A 8 2.05 -10.89 19.84
N ASN A 9 0.73 -10.73 19.99
CA ASN A 9 -0.15 -11.80 20.48
C ASN A 9 0.04 -13.06 19.64
N LYS A 10 0.19 -14.22 20.31
CA LYS A 10 0.27 -15.51 19.63
C LYS A 10 -1.08 -15.77 18.96
N LYS A 11 -1.08 -15.95 17.64
CA LYS A 11 -2.25 -16.43 16.90
C LYS A 11 -2.16 -17.95 16.81
N TYR A 12 -3.26 -18.65 17.06
CA TYR A 12 -3.34 -20.09 16.95
C TYR A 12 -3.70 -20.45 15.49
N ASP A 13 -2.79 -21.12 14.78
CA ASP A 13 -3.00 -21.58 13.41
C ASP A 13 -3.51 -23.03 13.44
N TYR A 14 -4.82 -23.21 13.50
CA TYR A 14 -5.44 -24.53 13.45
C TYR A 14 -5.84 -24.88 12.01
N LYS A 15 -5.35 -26.03 11.53
CA LYS A 15 -5.69 -26.57 10.21
C LYS A 15 -6.54 -27.83 10.38
N PRO A 16 -7.85 -27.80 10.07
CA PRO A 16 -8.70 -28.97 10.22
C PRO A 16 -8.34 -30.04 9.18
N ARG A 17 -8.34 -31.31 9.57
CA ARG A 17 -7.96 -32.44 8.70
C ARG A 17 -8.84 -32.59 7.45
N TYR A 18 -10.12 -32.20 7.53
CA TYR A 18 -11.10 -32.41 6.46
C TYR A 18 -11.60 -31.12 5.81
N TYR A 19 -11.10 -29.95 6.24
CA TYR A 19 -11.52 -28.67 5.68
C TYR A 19 -10.75 -28.40 4.38
N LYS A 20 -11.50 -28.17 3.30
CA LYS A 20 -10.95 -27.90 1.95
C LYS A 20 -11.07 -26.43 1.54
N GLY A 21 -11.45 -25.55 2.46
CA GLY A 21 -11.54 -24.10 2.20
C GLY A 21 -10.25 -23.37 2.57
N ASP A 22 -10.17 -22.10 2.19
CA ASP A 22 -9.07 -21.22 2.55
C ASP A 22 -9.28 -20.63 3.96
N GLY A 23 -8.41 -21.03 4.90
CA GLY A 23 -8.36 -20.47 6.26
C GLY A 23 -8.75 -21.44 7.38
N ASN A 24 -8.85 -20.91 8.60
CA ASN A 24 -9.27 -21.66 9.78
C ASN A 24 -10.76 -21.35 10.09
N PRO A 25 -11.68 -22.33 9.99
CA PRO A 25 -13.10 -22.12 10.26
C PRO A 25 -13.40 -21.80 11.74
N TYR A 26 -12.44 -22.02 12.63
CA TYR A 26 -12.54 -21.73 14.06
C TYR A 26 -11.75 -20.48 14.47
N GLU A 27 -11.32 -19.65 13.51
CA GLU A 27 -10.61 -18.42 13.84
C GLU A 27 -11.56 -17.41 14.52
N LEU A 28 -11.19 -16.96 15.72
CA LEU A 28 -11.93 -15.94 16.47
C LEU A 28 -11.72 -14.57 15.81
N LYS A 29 -12.45 -14.28 14.74
CA LYS A 29 -12.40 -13.00 14.02
C LYS A 29 -13.49 -12.05 14.49
N HIS A 30 -13.19 -10.76 14.53
CA HIS A 30 -14.23 -9.74 14.67
C HIS A 30 -15.00 -9.59 13.35
N LYS A 31 -16.29 -9.27 13.41
CA LYS A 31 -17.15 -9.04 12.22
C LYS A 31 -16.63 -7.97 11.24
N PHE A 32 -15.70 -7.12 11.69
CA PHE A 32 -15.13 -6.03 10.90
C PHE A 32 -13.65 -6.21 10.59
N ASP A 33 -13.05 -7.35 10.95
CA ASP A 33 -11.63 -7.57 10.72
C ASP A 33 -11.31 -7.64 9.22
N ASP A 34 -12.23 -8.14 8.40
CA ASP A 34 -12.06 -8.21 6.94
C ASP A 34 -12.09 -6.83 6.26
N TYR A 35 -12.72 -5.83 6.89
CA TYR A 35 -12.79 -4.45 6.38
C TYR A 35 -11.68 -3.55 6.96
N ARG A 36 -10.88 -4.05 7.90
CA ARG A 36 -9.83 -3.28 8.58
C ARG A 36 -8.49 -3.40 7.86
N LYS A 37 -8.14 -2.40 7.06
CA LYS A 37 -6.82 -2.31 6.41
C LYS A 37 -5.66 -1.97 7.36
N THR A 38 -5.94 -1.47 8.57
CA THR A 38 -4.91 -0.93 9.50
C THR A 38 -4.30 -1.96 10.48
N VAL A 39 -4.97 -3.08 10.73
CA VAL A 39 -4.59 -4.04 11.80
C VAL A 39 -3.39 -4.92 11.42
N ASN A 40 -3.18 -5.15 10.11
CA ASN A 40 -2.04 -5.88 9.60
C ASN A 40 -1.35 -5.08 8.49
N PRO A 41 -0.48 -4.11 8.84
CA PRO A 41 0.23 -3.36 7.83
C PRO A 41 1.03 -4.32 6.94
N PRO A 42 0.98 -4.15 5.61
CA PRO A 42 1.67 -5.03 4.69
C PRO A 42 3.17 -5.05 4.99
N LYS A 43 3.73 -6.25 5.04
CA LYS A 43 5.16 -6.44 5.30
C LYS A 43 5.95 -6.41 3.99
N GLY A 44 7.18 -5.88 4.06
CA GLY A 44 8.10 -5.79 2.92
C GLY A 44 7.72 -4.69 1.92
N LEU A 45 8.59 -4.46 0.94
CA LEU A 45 8.33 -3.46 -0.12
C LEU A 45 7.13 -3.87 -0.96
N LYS A 46 7.12 -5.09 -1.51
CA LYS A 46 6.06 -5.58 -2.41
C LYS A 46 4.65 -5.45 -1.79
N GLY A 47 4.51 -5.79 -0.50
CA GLY A 47 3.24 -5.65 0.19
C GLY A 47 2.79 -4.19 0.29
N LYS A 48 3.71 -3.27 0.59
CA LYS A 48 3.42 -1.83 0.66
C LYS A 48 3.01 -1.26 -0.70
N TRP A 49 3.70 -1.67 -1.77
CA TRP A 49 3.36 -1.27 -3.14
C TRP A 49 1.95 -1.74 -3.52
N ASN A 50 1.64 -3.02 -3.33
CA ASN A 50 0.32 -3.56 -3.65
C ASN A 50 -0.79 -2.88 -2.85
N ALA A 51 -0.57 -2.65 -1.55
CA ALA A 51 -1.56 -1.96 -0.71
C ALA A 51 -1.76 -0.50 -1.12
N ALA A 52 -0.70 0.23 -1.48
CA ALA A 52 -0.82 1.61 -1.93
C ALA A 52 -1.57 1.71 -3.27
N VAL A 53 -1.35 0.77 -4.19
CA VAL A 53 -2.10 0.70 -5.46
C VAL A 53 -3.57 0.39 -5.21
N ASP A 54 -3.88 -0.59 -4.36
CA ASP A 54 -5.24 -0.93 -3.96
C ASP A 54 -5.95 0.25 -3.28
N GLU A 55 -5.23 0.98 -2.43
CA GLU A 55 -5.74 2.17 -1.75
C GLU A 55 -6.04 3.31 -2.73
N TYR A 56 -5.14 3.57 -3.68
CA TYR A 56 -5.35 4.59 -4.73
C TYR A 56 -6.56 4.27 -5.62
N GLN A 57 -6.75 3.00 -6.01
CA GLN A 57 -7.89 2.59 -6.85
C GLN A 57 -9.23 2.61 -6.11
N ASN A 58 -9.23 2.27 -4.82
CA ASN A 58 -10.46 2.14 -4.03
C ASN A 58 -10.74 3.39 -3.16
N SER A 59 -9.87 4.39 -3.14
CA SER A 59 -10.13 5.63 -2.43
C SER A 59 -11.18 6.45 -3.16
N LYS A 60 -12.29 6.73 -2.47
CA LYS A 60 -13.38 7.60 -2.97
C LYS A 60 -13.07 9.10 -2.85
N ASP A 61 -11.95 9.44 -2.22
CA ASP A 61 -11.60 10.82 -1.90
C ASP A 61 -10.75 11.45 -3.02
N GLU A 62 -11.43 12.15 -3.93
CA GLU A 62 -10.80 12.85 -5.05
C GLU A 62 -9.72 13.86 -4.61
N SER A 63 -9.87 14.42 -3.40
CA SER A 63 -8.92 15.38 -2.86
C SER A 63 -7.54 14.76 -2.62
N VAL A 64 -7.50 13.49 -2.20
CA VAL A 64 -6.27 12.73 -1.98
C VAL A 64 -5.60 12.43 -3.32
N ASN A 65 -6.36 11.96 -4.30
CA ASN A 65 -5.83 11.68 -5.64
C ASN A 65 -5.21 12.93 -6.28
N LYS A 66 -5.89 14.08 -6.18
CA LYS A 66 -5.36 15.36 -6.66
C LYS A 66 -4.02 15.72 -6.00
N ARG A 67 -3.90 15.53 -4.68
CA ARG A 67 -2.65 15.79 -3.95
C ARG A 67 -1.53 14.86 -4.41
N VAL A 68 -1.81 13.57 -4.64
CA VAL A 68 -0.82 12.62 -5.16
C VAL A 68 -0.27 13.07 -6.50
N PHE A 69 -1.14 13.49 -7.42
CA PHE A 69 -0.71 14.03 -8.72
C PHE A 69 0.12 15.32 -8.60
N ILE A 70 -0.27 16.25 -7.73
CA ILE A 70 0.49 17.48 -7.48
C ILE A 70 1.89 17.15 -6.95
N ILE A 71 1.99 16.26 -5.96
CA ILE A 71 3.27 15.84 -5.39
C ILE A 71 4.14 15.16 -6.45
N ALA A 72 3.57 14.25 -7.24
CA ALA A 72 4.29 13.57 -8.32
C ALA A 72 4.82 14.57 -9.37
N GLY A 73 4.01 15.54 -9.78
CA GLY A 73 4.41 16.60 -10.71
C GLY A 73 5.56 17.47 -10.18
N ILE A 74 5.51 17.86 -8.89
CA ILE A 74 6.60 18.62 -8.26
C ILE A 74 7.89 17.81 -8.20
N LEU A 75 7.81 16.52 -7.84
CA LEU A 75 8.99 15.66 -7.79
C LEU A 75 9.63 15.47 -9.17
N ILE A 76 8.82 15.31 -10.22
CA ILE A 76 9.31 15.25 -11.60
C ILE A 76 9.96 16.59 -11.99
N LEU A 77 9.33 17.72 -11.69
CA LEU A 77 9.87 19.04 -12.02
C LEU A 77 11.23 19.25 -11.33
N LEU A 78 11.33 18.93 -10.03
CA LEU A 78 12.60 19.02 -9.30
C LEU A 78 13.67 18.10 -9.90
N PHE A 79 13.30 16.88 -10.29
CA PHE A 79 14.21 15.96 -10.98
C PHE A 79 14.71 16.58 -12.31
N LEU A 80 13.80 17.08 -13.15
CA LEU A 80 14.14 17.71 -14.41
C LEU A 80 15.09 18.90 -14.22
N LEU A 81 14.84 19.74 -13.19
CA LEU A 81 15.67 20.91 -12.88
C LEU A 81 17.07 20.52 -12.38
N LEU A 82 17.18 19.55 -11.48
CA LEU A 82 18.48 19.13 -10.92
C LEU A 82 19.39 18.48 -11.96
N PHE A 83 18.82 17.73 -12.90
CA PHE A 83 19.57 17.04 -13.95
C PHE A 83 19.73 17.85 -15.23
N GLY A 84 19.15 19.07 -15.29
CA GLY A 84 19.18 19.91 -16.49
C GLY A 84 18.55 19.22 -17.70
N PHE A 85 17.52 18.40 -17.48
CA PHE A 85 16.92 17.61 -18.54
C PHE A 85 16.17 18.54 -19.51
N ASP A 86 16.59 18.54 -20.77
CA ASP A 86 15.99 19.37 -21.79
C ASP A 86 14.71 18.72 -22.35
N LEU A 87 13.56 19.37 -22.12
CA LEU A 87 12.27 18.95 -22.67
C LEU A 87 12.18 19.19 -24.19
N SER A 88 13.12 19.93 -24.77
CA SER A 88 13.15 20.26 -26.20
C SER A 88 13.24 19.03 -27.10
N ILE A 89 13.81 17.93 -26.59
CA ILE A 89 13.94 16.64 -27.29
C ILE A 89 12.60 16.04 -27.74
N PHE A 90 11.48 16.47 -27.15
CA PHE A 90 10.15 15.97 -27.47
C PHE A 90 9.40 16.82 -28.50
N PHE A 91 9.93 17.97 -28.93
CA PHE A 91 9.27 18.79 -29.94
C PHE A 91 9.71 18.41 -31.35
N PRO A 92 8.77 18.29 -32.31
CA PRO A 92 9.13 18.06 -33.71
C PRO A 92 9.88 19.27 -34.25
N GLN A 93 11.00 19.03 -34.95
CA GLN A 93 11.70 20.07 -35.70
C GLN A 93 10.85 20.44 -36.92
N SER A 94 10.30 21.66 -36.93
CA SER A 94 9.68 22.25 -38.12
C SER A 94 10.69 23.05 -38.90
#